data_AF-A0A820X008-F1
#
_entry.id   AF-A0A820X008-F1
#
_cell.length_a   1.000
_cell.length_b   1.000
_cell.length_c   1.000
_cell.angle_alpha   90.00
_cell.angle_beta   90.00
_cell.angle_gamma   90.00
#
_symmetry.space_group_name_H-M   'P 1'
#
loop_
_entity.id
_entity.type
_entity.pdbx_description
1 polymer ?
#
loop_
_entity_poly.entity_id
_entity_poly.type
_entity_poly.pdbx_seq_one_letter_code
_entity_poly.pdbx_strand_id
1 'polypeptide(L)'
;CQVLWINVKNRENIIILVKNMINLRAFHIECEDNKFNKLSSLTVNDNDERYDDNVDNKNELVQWLKDHLPSTCFVVTDPDSIHNISIWI
;
A
#
# COMPACT_ATOMS: atom_id res chain seq x y z
N CYS A 1 -8.87 12.68 16.66
CA CYS A 1 -7.77 12.48 15.69
C CYS A 1 -8.35 12.51 14.28
N GLN A 2 -7.72 13.24 13.36
CA GLN A 2 -8.13 13.29 11.95
C GLN A 2 -7.30 12.33 11.07
N VAL A 3 -6.26 11.73 11.63
CA VAL A 3 -5.35 10.82 10.95
C VAL A 3 -5.26 9.54 11.77
N LEU A 4 -5.36 8.39 11.11
CA LEU A 4 -5.21 7.08 11.73
C LEU A 4 -4.02 6.33 11.12
N TRP A 5 -3.16 5.82 11.99
CA TRP A 5 -2.08 4.91 11.62
C TRP A 5 -2.53 3.49 11.93
N ILE A 6 -2.51 2.61 10.93
CA ILE A 6 -3.02 1.25 11.07
C ILE A 6 -2.22 0.27 10.23
N ASN A 7 -1.96 -0.90 10.79
CA ASN A 7 -1.47 -2.04 10.04
C ASN A 7 -2.68 -2.94 9.70
N VAL A 8 -2.81 -3.31 8.43
CA VAL A 8 -3.89 -4.17 7.92
C VAL A 8 -3.30 -5.41 7.28
N LYS A 9 -3.95 -6.54 7.51
CA LYS A 9 -3.50 -7.83 6.96
C LYS A 9 -3.72 -7.95 5.46
N ASN A 10 -4.79 -7.36 4.94
CA ASN A 10 -5.14 -7.43 3.53
C ASN A 10 -5.66 -6.10 2.98
N ARG A 11 -5.58 -5.94 1.66
CA ARG A 11 -6.02 -4.75 0.93
C ARG A 11 -7.54 -4.53 0.97
N GLU A 12 -8.36 -5.57 1.10
CA GLU A 12 -9.81 -5.42 1.23
C GLU A 12 -10.20 -4.72 2.54
N ASN A 13 -9.46 -4.94 3.63
CA ASN A 13 -9.69 -4.26 4.89
C ASN A 13 -9.49 -2.74 4.76
N ILE A 14 -8.61 -2.28 3.87
CA ILE A 14 -8.43 -0.86 3.57
C ILE A 14 -9.74 -0.25 3.06
N ILE A 15 -10.40 -0.92 2.11
CA ILE A 15 -11.66 -0.46 1.52
C ILE A 15 -12.75 -0.36 2.60
N ILE A 16 -12.82 -1.35 3.49
CA ILE A 16 -13.77 -1.35 4.62
C ILE A 16 -13.51 -0.17 5.54
N LEU A 17 -12.25 0.11 5.87
CA LEU A 17 -11.87 1.21 6.75
C LEU A 17 -12.24 2.57 6.14
N VAL A 18 -11.87 2.81 4.88
CA VAL A 18 -12.17 4.07 4.18
C VAL A 18 -13.67 4.33 4.09
N LYS A 19 -14.48 3.28 3.85
CA LYS A 19 -15.94 3.40 3.77
C LYS A 19 -16.61 3.69 5.12
N ASN A 20 -16.09 3.12 6.21
CA ASN A 20 -16.75 3.20 7.52
C ASN A 20 -16.26 4.37 8.38
N MET A 21 -15.02 4.85 8.17
CA MET A 21 -14.45 5.94 8.98
C MET A 21 -14.44 7.26 8.23
N ILE A 22 -15.63 7.68 7.78
CA ILE A 22 -15.87 8.90 7.00
C ILE A 22 -15.46 10.22 7.71
N ASN A 23 -15.20 10.17 9.02
CA ASN A 23 -14.80 11.32 9.81
C ASN A 23 -13.26 11.51 9.86
N LEU A 24 -12.49 10.58 9.30
CA LEU A 24 -11.04 10.71 9.17
C LEU A 24 -10.70 11.51 7.92
N ARG A 25 -9.66 12.34 8.01
CA ARG A 25 -9.05 13.03 6.87
C ARG A 25 -8.00 12.19 6.18
N ALA A 26 -7.32 11.32 6.93
CA ALA A 26 -6.29 10.47 6.35
C ALA A 26 -6.09 9.14 7.09
N PHE A 27 -5.60 8.17 6.34
CA PHE A 27 -5.08 6.91 6.82
C PHE A 27 -3.62 6.76 6.40
N HIS A 28 -2.76 6.38 7.34
CA HIS A 28 -1.44 5.82 7.06
C HIS A 28 -1.50 4.33 7.30
N ILE A 29 -1.30 3.56 6.24
CA ILE A 29 -1.56 2.14 6.20
C ILE A 29 -0.28 1.40 5.86
N GLU A 30 0.08 0.44 6.73
CA GLU A 30 0.97 -0.65 6.37
C GLU A 30 0.11 -1.86 6.01
N CYS A 31 0.34 -2.47 4.84
CA CYS A 31 -0.47 -3.57 4.33
C CYS A 31 0.38 -4.84 4.22
N GLU A 32 0.04 -5.88 4.99
CA GLU A 32 0.85 -7.11 5.08
C GLU A 32 0.79 -7.97 3.81
N ASP A 33 -0.36 -8.04 3.13
CA ASP A 33 -0.52 -8.77 1.86
C ASP A 33 0.17 -8.09 0.65
N ASN A 34 0.62 -6.85 0.82
CA ASN A 34 1.51 -6.18 -0.14
C ASN A 34 2.89 -6.86 -0.19
N LYS A 35 3.18 -7.75 0.76
CA LYS A 35 4.38 -8.60 0.75
C LYS A 35 4.12 -9.82 -0.14
N PHE A 36 3.92 -9.61 -1.44
CA PHE A 36 3.88 -10.73 -2.38
C PHE A 36 5.29 -11.33 -2.53
N ASN A 37 5.48 -12.45 -1.83
CA ASN A 37 6.44 -13.51 -2.10
C ASN A 37 7.89 -13.10 -2.39
N LYS A 38 8.65 -12.82 -1.31
CA LYS A 38 10.13 -12.92 -1.31
C LYS A 38 10.65 -14.32 -1.72
N LEU A 39 9.75 -15.29 -1.98
CA LEU A 39 10.08 -16.65 -2.39
C LEU A 39 10.12 -16.86 -3.92
N SER A 40 9.66 -15.92 -4.75
CA SER A 40 9.76 -16.06 -6.22
C SER A 40 11.06 -15.50 -6.82
N SER A 41 11.83 -14.70 -6.08
CA SER A 41 13.06 -14.07 -6.57
C SER A 41 14.35 -14.82 -6.19
N LEU A 42 14.26 -16.06 -5.64
CA LEU A 42 15.43 -16.97 -5.53
C LEU A 42 15.81 -17.62 -6.87
N THR A 43 15.42 -16.97 -7.96
CA THR A 43 16.21 -16.69 -9.16
C THR A 43 17.65 -16.23 -8.97
N VAL A 44 18.57 -16.95 -8.32
CA VAL A 44 19.98 -16.52 -8.29
C VAL A 44 20.55 -16.54 -9.72
N ASN A 45 20.48 -15.40 -10.40
CA ASN A 45 21.31 -15.09 -11.56
C ASN A 45 22.41 -14.16 -11.05
N ASP A 46 23.65 -14.64 -11.14
CA ASP A 46 24.87 -13.99 -10.68
C ASP A 46 25.28 -12.76 -11.53
N ASN A 47 24.33 -11.88 -11.86
CA ASN A 47 24.61 -10.61 -12.52
C ASN A 47 24.03 -9.46 -11.68
N ASP A 48 24.95 -8.66 -11.17
CA ASP A 48 24.78 -7.57 -10.21
C ASP A 48 23.96 -6.42 -10.80
N GLU A 49 22.63 -6.56 -10.82
CA GLU A 49 21.67 -5.45 -10.84
C GLU A 49 20.58 -5.76 -9.82
N ARG A 50 20.65 -5.13 -8.65
CA ARG A 50 19.56 -5.18 -7.65
C ARG A 50 18.34 -4.45 -8.21
N TYR A 51 17.52 -5.16 -8.97
CA TYR A 51 16.18 -4.73 -9.30
C TYR A 51 15.37 -4.69 -7.99
N ASP A 52 14.91 -3.51 -7.58
CA ASP A 52 14.15 -3.33 -6.34
C ASP A 52 12.69 -3.74 -6.57
N ASP A 53 12.43 -5.05 -6.50
CA ASP A 53 11.10 -5.68 -6.59
C ASP A 53 10.04 -5.03 -5.67
N ASN A 54 10.44 -4.25 -4.66
CA ASN A 54 9.51 -3.56 -3.77
C ASN A 54 8.83 -2.34 -4.40
N VAL A 55 9.42 -1.73 -5.43
CA VAL A 55 8.87 -0.53 -6.09
C VAL A 55 7.67 -0.89 -6.97
N ASP A 56 7.75 -1.99 -7.71
CA ASP A 56 6.68 -2.44 -8.61
C ASP A 56 5.44 -2.92 -7.82
N ASN A 57 5.64 -3.57 -6.67
CA ASN A 57 4.56 -4.03 -5.80
C ASN A 57 3.77 -2.87 -5.17
N LYS A 58 4.46 -1.80 -4.75
CA LYS A 58 3.81 -0.58 -4.27
C LYS A 58 2.92 0.07 -5.33
N ASN A 59 3.42 0.12 -6.56
CA ASN A 59 2.68 0.69 -7.67
C ASN A 59 1.41 -0.14 -7.95
N GLU A 60 1.46 -1.47 -7.81
CA GLU A 60 0.29 -2.34 -7.90
C GLU A 60 -0.75 -2.02 -6.82
N LEU A 61 -0.36 -1.99 -5.54
CA LEU A 61 -1.34 -1.74 -4.47
C LEU A 61 -1.92 -0.33 -4.55
N VAL A 62 -1.12 0.69 -4.87
CA VAL A 62 -1.61 2.05 -5.10
C VAL A 62 -2.58 2.11 -6.28
N GLN A 63 -2.25 1.45 -7.39
CA GLN A 63 -3.12 1.41 -8.56
C GLN A 63 -4.43 0.67 -8.24
N TRP A 64 -4.35 -0.48 -7.59
CA TRP A 64 -5.51 -1.23 -7.14
C TRP A 64 -6.40 -0.39 -6.23
N LEU A 65 -5.83 0.33 -5.27
CA LEU A 65 -6.59 1.22 -4.39
C LEU A 65 -7.25 2.37 -5.15
N LYS A 66 -6.56 2.98 -6.13
CA LYS A 66 -7.14 4.02 -6.99
C LYS A 66 -8.33 3.51 -7.81
N ASP A 67 -8.30 2.25 -8.21
CA ASP A 67 -9.38 1.63 -8.99
C ASP A 67 -10.59 1.24 -8.12
N HIS A 68 -10.41 1.02 -6.81
CA HIS A 68 -11.44 0.50 -5.90
C HIS A 68 -11.98 1.52 -4.89
N LEU A 69 -11.28 2.64 -4.68
CA LEU A 69 -11.71 3.73 -3.81
C LEU A 69 -12.49 4.80 -4.57
N PRO A 70 -13.34 5.57 -3.88
CA PRO A 70 -13.97 6.74 -4.47
C PRO A 70 -12.92 7.71 -5.04
N SER A 71 -13.24 8.39 -6.14
CA SER A 71 -12.35 9.38 -6.78
C SER A 71 -12.04 10.60 -5.90
N THR A 72 -12.77 10.78 -4.80
CA THR A 72 -12.47 11.78 -3.77
C THR A 72 -11.26 11.40 -2.91
N CYS A 73 -10.87 10.12 -2.92
CA CYS A 73 -9.72 9.64 -2.16
C CYS A 73 -8.41 9.90 -2.90
N PHE A 74 -7.42 10.46 -2.21
CA PHE A 74 -6.08 10.66 -2.75
C PHE A 74 -5.12 9.62 -2.17
N VAL A 75 -4.61 8.72 -3.03
CA VAL A 75 -3.75 7.60 -2.63
C VAL A 75 -2.31 7.86 -3.07
N VAL A 76 -1.38 7.82 -2.10
CA VAL A 76 0.04 8.11 -2.32
C VAL A 76 0.90 7.13 -1.53
N THR A 77 2.00 6.68 -2.13
CA THR A 77 3.07 5.98 -1.42
C THR A 77 3.91 6.95 -0.62
N ASP A 78 4.22 6.59 0.62
CA ASP A 78 5.14 7.37 1.43
C ASP A 78 6.56 7.26 0.81
N PRO A 79 7.22 8.39 0.49
CA PRO A 79 8.58 8.37 -0.05
C PRO A 79 9.61 7.90 0.99
N ASP A 80 9.35 8.11 2.29
CA ASP A 80 10.29 7.80 3.37
C ASP A 80 10.10 6.39 3.95
N SER A 81 9.01 5.70 3.58
CA SER A 81 8.73 4.34 4.03
C SER A 81 8.41 3.39 2.87
N ILE A 82 9.21 2.32 2.78
CA ILE A 82 9.06 1.27 1.76
C ILE A 82 7.75 0.45 1.94
N HIS A 83 6.98 0.67 3.01
CA HIS A 83 5.79 -0.15 3.29
C HIS A 83 4.52 0.65 3.58
N ASN A 84 4.58 1.98 3.59
CA ASN A 84 3.44 2.81 3.98
C ASN A 84 2.73 3.44 2.77
N ILE A 85 1.41 3.39 2.82
CA ILE A 85 0.51 4.09 1.89
C ILE A 85 -0.29 5.10 2.70
N SER A 86 -0.44 6.30 2.14
CA SER A 86 -1.29 7.35 2.67
C SER A 86 -2.54 7.50 1.81
N ILE A 87 -3.70 7.50 2.44
CA ILE A 87 -5.00 7.71 1.79
C ILE A 87 -5.66 8.92 2.44
N TRP A 88 -5.95 9.96 1.66
CA TRP A 88 -6.68 11.15 2.10
C TRP A 88 -8.12 11.08 1.62
N ILE A 89 -9.08 11.53 2.45
CA ILE A 89 -10.54 11.43 2.21
C ILE A 89 -11.19 12.81 2.34
#